data_AF-A0A3A5UPJ0-F1
#
_entry.id   AF-A0A3A5UPJ0-F1
#
_cell.length_a   1.000
_cell.length_b   1.000
_cell.length_c   1.000
_cell.angle_alpha   90.00
_cell.angle_beta   90.00
_cell.angle_gamma   90.00
#
_symmetry.space_group_name_H-M   'P 1'
#
loop_
_entity.id
_entity.type
_entity.pdbx_description
1 polymer ?
#
loop_
_entity_poly.entity_id
_entity_poly.type
_entity_poly.pdbx_seq_one_letter_code
_entity_poly.pdbx_strand_id
1 'polypeptide(L)'
;MRAVMAFSGGMDSTGLLMRLLADGFKVSCVTYNYGQRHIIEIDRAINNIKYLMNNGIEVEHKIVDISSAMSLFHSSLISGGEAIPEGHYEEKQMKSTVVPNRNAIFSSILYGYAISIAMREETEVKIALGVHSGDHMIYPDCRPEFYESLEKSFSLGNWESDNVTLYLPYIEKDKEFILRDALISCKKLGIDFDTVFANTNTSYNPDENGRSSGTSGADVERILAFHAIGRKDPVEYVKSWEEVLAGAIKTQLKYYVMKENGTERPFTGEYDKHFKDGIYYCAECGKNLFTSESKFDSGCGWPAFSEEMKDANIIQLEDRSHGMSRIEVRCSGCDSHLGHLFHELRGQRYCINSICLNFVGE
;
A
#
# COMPACT_ATOMS: atom_id res chain seq x y z
N MET A 1 30.22 -9.99 4.20
CA MET A 1 29.52 -8.69 4.05
C MET A 1 28.68 -8.44 5.29
N ARG A 2 28.61 -7.21 5.79
CA ARG A 2 27.86 -6.86 7.02
C ARG A 2 26.69 -5.95 6.68
N ALA A 3 25.52 -6.22 7.23
CA ALA A 3 24.35 -5.36 7.09
C ALA A 3 23.71 -5.07 8.44
N VAL A 4 23.18 -3.86 8.56
CA VAL A 4 22.34 -3.40 9.65
C VAL A 4 21.03 -2.94 9.05
N MET A 5 19.89 -3.38 9.58
CA MET A 5 18.59 -3.08 8.98
C MET A 5 17.51 -2.75 10.00
N ALA A 6 16.62 -1.85 9.61
CA ALA A 6 15.36 -1.67 10.32
C ALA A 6 14.44 -2.86 10.02
N PHE A 7 14.00 -3.55 11.07
CA PHE A 7 13.19 -4.76 10.97
C PHE A 7 11.88 -4.59 11.74
N SER A 8 10.79 -4.34 11.01
CA SER A 8 9.48 -4.08 11.60
C SER A 8 8.65 -5.35 11.85
N GLY A 9 9.02 -6.49 11.26
CA GLY A 9 8.15 -7.67 11.22
C GLY A 9 7.05 -7.59 10.14
N GLY A 10 7.08 -6.55 9.31
CA GLY A 10 6.23 -6.43 8.12
C GLY A 10 6.78 -7.21 6.93
N MET A 11 5.98 -7.26 5.86
CA MET A 11 6.31 -7.97 4.63
C MET A 11 7.63 -7.49 4.00
N ASP A 12 7.78 -6.18 3.86
CA ASP A 12 8.88 -5.59 3.08
C ASP A 12 10.22 -5.75 3.81
N SER A 13 10.25 -5.48 5.12
CA SER A 13 11.44 -5.68 5.95
C SER A 13 11.79 -7.16 6.12
N THR A 14 10.81 -8.07 6.13
CA THR A 14 11.05 -9.51 6.13
C THR A 14 11.62 -10.00 4.79
N GLY A 15 11.06 -9.55 3.67
CA GLY A 15 11.59 -9.85 2.34
C GLY A 15 13.03 -9.35 2.17
N LEU A 16 13.35 -8.17 2.68
CA LEU A 16 14.71 -7.63 2.68
C LEU A 16 15.67 -8.47 3.54
N LEU A 17 15.23 -8.90 4.72
CA LEU A 17 16.04 -9.78 5.59
C LEU A 17 16.38 -11.08 4.85
N MET A 18 15.39 -11.71 4.19
CA MET A 18 15.61 -12.95 3.43
C MET A 18 16.63 -12.73 2.32
N ARG A 19 16.53 -11.63 1.58
CA ARG A 19 17.48 -11.27 0.53
C ARG A 19 18.90 -11.12 1.07
N LEU A 20 19.08 -10.32 2.13
CA LEU A 20 20.40 -10.08 2.73
C LEU A 20 21.05 -11.40 3.18
N LEU A 21 20.28 -12.26 3.85
CA LEU A 21 20.78 -13.56 4.29
C LEU A 21 21.14 -14.46 3.09
N ALA A 22 20.30 -14.50 2.06
CA ALA A 22 20.54 -15.29 0.85
C ALA A 22 21.76 -14.79 0.04
N ASP A 23 22.08 -13.51 0.15
CA ASP A 23 23.28 -12.90 -0.44
C ASP A 23 24.53 -13.07 0.47
N GLY A 24 24.42 -13.73 1.62
CA GLY A 24 25.54 -14.06 2.50
C GLY A 24 25.96 -12.93 3.46
N PHE A 25 25.06 -11.99 3.75
CA PHE A 25 25.32 -10.97 4.76
C PHE A 25 25.20 -11.54 6.18
N LYS A 26 26.08 -11.09 7.07
CA LYS A 26 25.84 -11.15 8.51
C LYS A 26 24.94 -9.97 8.88
N VAL A 27 23.73 -10.23 9.37
CA VAL A 27 22.69 -9.19 9.54
C VAL A 27 22.47 -8.84 11.01
N SER A 28 22.34 -7.55 11.30
CA SER A 28 21.92 -6.99 12.58
C SER A 28 20.57 -6.28 12.39
N CYS A 29 19.51 -6.82 12.95
CA CYS A 29 18.16 -6.28 12.88
C CYS A 29 17.87 -5.38 14.07
N VAL A 30 17.32 -4.20 13.80
CA VAL A 30 16.80 -3.27 14.82
C VAL A 30 15.30 -3.12 14.65
N THR A 31 14.54 -3.52 15.66
CA THR A 31 13.10 -3.27 15.76
C THR A 31 12.87 -2.11 16.71
N TYR A 32 12.07 -1.13 16.30
CA TYR A 32 11.74 0.03 17.11
C TYR A 32 10.41 -0.19 17.83
N ASN A 33 10.42 -0.08 19.15
CA ASN A 33 9.21 0.14 19.95
C ASN A 33 9.08 1.65 20.19
N TYR A 34 8.14 2.30 19.51
CA TYR A 34 7.90 3.73 19.64
C TYR A 34 6.55 4.04 20.29
N GLY A 35 5.97 3.08 21.00
CA GLY A 35 4.62 3.19 21.57
C GLY A 35 3.52 2.91 20.55
N GLN A 36 3.80 2.16 19.48
CA GLN A 36 2.77 1.76 18.53
C GLN A 36 1.67 0.93 19.19
N ARG A 37 0.42 1.13 18.74
CA ARG A 37 -0.81 0.57 19.31
C ARG A 37 -0.82 -0.97 19.39
N HIS A 38 -0.12 -1.64 18.48
CA HIS A 38 -0.09 -3.10 18.40
C HIS A 38 1.34 -3.63 18.58
N ILE A 39 1.56 -4.36 19.67
CA ILE A 39 2.81 -5.11 19.97
C ILE A 39 3.01 -6.27 18.98
N ILE A 40 1.96 -6.64 18.24
CA ILE A 40 1.92 -7.75 17.30
C ILE A 40 3.07 -7.69 16.29
N GLU A 41 3.42 -6.51 15.77
CA GLU A 41 4.52 -6.34 14.81
C GLU A 41 5.87 -6.80 15.39
N ILE A 42 6.12 -6.46 16.66
CA ILE A 42 7.33 -6.87 17.38
C ILE A 42 7.31 -8.39 17.61
N ASP A 43 6.16 -8.95 17.97
CA ASP A 43 6.02 -10.41 18.14
C ASP A 43 6.26 -11.15 16.81
N ARG A 44 5.75 -10.62 15.69
CA ARG A 44 5.99 -11.16 14.35
C ARG A 44 7.47 -11.12 13.97
N ALA A 45 8.14 -9.99 14.23
CA ALA A 45 9.59 -9.88 14.06
C ALA A 45 10.34 -10.93 14.88
N ILE A 46 10.04 -11.05 16.18
CA ILE A 46 10.64 -12.05 17.07
C ILE A 46 10.40 -13.48 16.56
N ASN A 47 9.18 -13.80 16.12
CA ASN A 47 8.83 -15.14 15.65
C ASN A 47 9.60 -15.51 14.38
N ASN A 48 9.80 -14.56 13.46
CA ASN A 48 10.62 -14.80 12.28
C ASN A 48 12.11 -15.01 12.63
N ILE A 49 12.66 -14.26 13.57
CA ILE A 49 14.04 -14.48 14.04
C ILE A 49 14.18 -15.86 14.71
N LYS A 50 13.21 -16.27 15.54
CA LYS A 50 13.18 -17.62 16.14
C LYS A 50 13.09 -18.71 15.07
N TYR A 51 12.28 -18.52 14.04
CA TYR A 51 12.17 -19.48 12.94
C TYR A 51 13.49 -19.63 12.19
N LEU A 52 14.17 -18.53 11.87
CA LEU A 52 15.49 -18.55 11.23
C LEU A 52 16.53 -19.28 12.11
N MET A 53 16.55 -18.96 13.41
CA MET A 53 17.44 -19.61 14.37
C MET A 53 17.22 -21.13 14.45
N ASN A 54 15.95 -21.57 14.46
CA ASN A 54 15.61 -23.00 14.45
C ASN A 54 16.03 -23.72 13.16
N ASN A 55 16.24 -22.97 12.07
CA ASN A 55 16.79 -23.47 10.80
C ASN A 55 18.31 -23.26 10.69
N GLY A 56 19.00 -22.94 11.80
CA GLY A 56 20.45 -22.76 11.84
C GLY A 56 20.95 -21.44 11.26
N ILE A 57 20.08 -20.47 11.04
CA ILE A 57 20.43 -19.13 10.53
C ILE A 57 20.42 -18.15 11.70
N GLU A 58 21.61 -17.72 12.11
CA GLU A 58 21.77 -16.77 13.21
C GLU A 58 21.61 -15.32 12.71
N VAL A 59 20.74 -14.56 13.37
CA VAL A 59 20.52 -13.13 13.11
C VAL A 59 20.57 -12.38 14.43
N GLU A 60 21.41 -11.35 14.52
CA GLU A 60 21.43 -10.48 15.69
C GLU A 60 20.18 -9.59 15.66
N HIS A 61 19.35 -9.64 16.71
CA HIS A 61 18.11 -8.86 16.77
C HIS A 61 18.06 -8.04 18.06
N LYS A 62 17.86 -6.73 17.91
CA LYS A 62 17.71 -5.78 19.02
C LYS A 62 16.38 -5.05 18.93
N ILE A 63 15.70 -4.97 20.06
CA ILE A 63 14.48 -4.17 20.21
C ILE A 63 14.89 -2.89 20.94
N VAL A 64 14.71 -1.74 20.29
CA VAL A 64 15.05 -0.43 20.84
C VAL A 64 13.76 0.29 21.21
N ASP A 65 13.60 0.57 22.50
CA ASP A 65 12.50 1.37 23.00
C ASP A 65 12.83 2.86 22.92
N ILE A 66 12.05 3.57 22.10
CA ILE A 66 12.11 5.02 21.89
C ILE A 66 10.77 5.68 22.19
N SER A 67 9.85 4.98 22.86
CA SER A 67 8.50 5.47 23.18
C SER A 67 8.52 6.79 23.94
N SER A 68 9.50 6.98 24.84
CA SER A 68 9.68 8.22 25.60
C SER A 68 9.98 9.42 24.70
N ALA A 69 10.90 9.27 23.74
CA ALA A 69 11.22 10.32 22.77
C ALA A 69 10.06 10.57 21.81
N MET A 70 9.37 9.51 21.40
CA MET A 70 8.29 9.57 20.43
C MET A 70 7.00 10.16 21.02
N SER A 71 6.83 10.13 22.34
CA SER A 71 5.71 10.78 23.04
C SER A 71 5.68 12.31 22.86
N LEU A 72 6.77 12.93 22.40
CA LEU A 72 6.84 14.36 22.09
C LEU A 72 6.04 14.74 20.82
N PHE A 73 5.70 13.77 19.96
CA PHE A 73 5.00 14.02 18.71
C PHE A 73 3.49 13.82 18.86
N HIS A 74 2.69 14.80 18.47
CA HIS A 74 1.24 14.66 18.35
C HIS A 74 0.88 13.87 17.08
N SER A 75 0.37 12.64 17.23
CA SER A 75 -0.24 11.87 16.14
C SER A 75 -1.36 10.96 16.67
N SER A 76 -2.34 10.62 15.84
CA SER A 76 -3.45 9.70 16.20
C SER A 76 -2.98 8.27 16.50
N LEU A 77 -1.76 7.90 16.08
CA LEU A 77 -1.13 6.62 16.44
C LEU A 77 -0.58 6.58 17.88
N ILE A 78 -0.36 7.74 18.52
CA ILE A 78 0.23 7.88 19.86
C ILE A 78 -0.81 8.38 20.88
N SER A 79 -1.70 9.28 20.44
CA SER A 79 -2.80 9.83 21.24
C SER A 79 -4.12 9.26 20.75
N GLY A 80 -4.77 8.42 21.56
CA GLY A 80 -5.98 7.69 21.19
C GLY A 80 -7.09 8.58 20.61
N GLY A 81 -7.45 8.34 19.34
CA GLY A 81 -8.57 9.02 18.69
C GLY A 81 -8.78 8.60 17.23
N GLU A 82 -10.05 8.28 16.93
CA GLU A 82 -10.73 7.99 15.64
C GLU A 82 -10.41 6.69 14.88
N ALA A 83 -11.47 6.12 14.27
CA ALA A 83 -11.45 4.88 13.50
C ALA A 83 -10.63 5.06 12.23
N ILE A 84 -9.79 4.07 11.90
CA ILE A 84 -9.02 4.04 10.66
C ILE A 84 -10.02 3.95 9.49
N PRO A 85 -9.97 4.87 8.52
CA PRO A 85 -10.92 4.87 7.40
C PRO A 85 -10.79 3.61 6.54
N GLU A 86 -11.92 3.10 6.06
CA GLU A 86 -11.98 2.05 5.04
C GLU A 86 -11.98 2.70 3.65
N GLY A 87 -11.07 2.29 2.76
CA GLY A 87 -10.96 2.81 1.38
C GLY A 87 -9.56 3.31 1.00
N HIS A 88 -9.29 3.41 -0.30
CA HIS A 88 -8.00 3.89 -0.79
C HIS A 88 -7.83 5.41 -0.61
N TYR A 89 -6.80 5.76 0.16
CA TYR A 89 -5.92 6.90 -0.07
C TYR A 89 -6.58 8.27 -0.31
N GLU A 90 -7.36 8.78 0.66
CA GLU A 90 -7.53 10.22 0.78
C GLU A 90 -6.29 10.85 1.44
N GLU A 91 -5.51 11.58 0.65
CA GLU A 91 -4.31 12.35 1.03
C GLU A 91 -4.48 13.21 2.31
N LYS A 92 -5.71 13.62 2.63
CA LYS A 92 -6.05 14.42 3.82
C LYS A 92 -6.23 13.57 5.08
N GLN A 93 -6.76 12.35 4.99
CA GLN A 93 -6.98 11.48 6.15
C GLN A 93 -5.70 10.78 6.60
N MET A 94 -4.76 10.48 5.69
CA MET A 94 -3.50 9.84 6.08
C MET A 94 -2.59 10.75 6.92
N LYS A 95 -2.62 12.07 6.70
CA LYS A 95 -1.78 13.04 7.44
C LYS A 95 -1.96 13.00 8.96
N SER A 96 -3.13 12.57 9.47
CA SER A 96 -3.39 12.49 10.91
C SER A 96 -2.70 11.29 11.58
N THR A 97 -2.34 10.26 10.82
CA THR A 97 -1.68 9.03 11.29
C THR A 97 -0.16 9.07 11.14
N VAL A 98 0.41 10.08 10.47
CA VAL A 98 1.86 10.15 10.24
C VAL A 98 2.55 10.77 11.46
N VAL A 99 3.51 10.04 12.03
CA VAL A 99 4.44 10.64 13.00
C VAL A 99 5.48 11.45 12.21
N PRO A 100 5.56 12.77 12.40
CA PRO A 100 6.50 13.60 11.66
C PRO A 100 7.94 13.10 11.86
N ASN A 101 8.71 13.03 10.77
CA ASN A 101 10.15 12.75 10.80
C ASN A 101 10.53 11.36 11.37
N ARG A 102 9.61 10.41 11.45
CA ARG A 102 9.83 9.07 12.00
C ARG A 102 10.97 8.34 11.30
N ASN A 103 10.97 8.29 9.96
CA ASN A 103 11.99 7.55 9.23
C ASN A 103 13.37 8.18 9.35
N ALA A 104 13.46 9.51 9.51
CA ALA A 104 14.73 10.19 9.78
C ALA A 104 15.30 9.79 11.14
N ILE A 105 14.46 9.72 12.18
CA ILE A 105 14.87 9.31 13.53
C ILE A 105 15.37 7.87 13.51
N PHE A 106 14.61 6.97 12.87
CA PHE A 106 14.98 5.56 12.78
C PHE A 106 16.29 5.39 12.02
N SER A 107 16.40 6.05 10.86
CA SER A 107 17.61 6.04 10.04
C SER A 107 18.82 6.59 10.81
N SER A 108 18.65 7.62 11.64
CA SER A 108 19.73 8.18 12.46
C SER A 108 20.24 7.18 13.51
N ILE A 109 19.33 6.49 14.20
CA ILE A 109 19.70 5.43 15.16
C ILE A 109 20.40 4.28 14.42
N LEU A 110 19.86 3.87 13.28
CA LEU A 110 20.40 2.78 12.46
C LEU A 110 21.81 3.12 11.95
N TYR A 111 22.02 4.38 11.54
CA TYR A 111 23.31 4.88 11.08
C TYR A 111 24.35 4.88 12.20
N GLY A 112 24.02 5.43 13.38
CA GLY A 112 24.90 5.38 14.53
C GLY A 112 25.27 3.94 14.93
N TYR A 113 24.32 3.01 14.83
CA TYR A 113 24.58 1.60 15.09
C TYR A 113 25.47 0.96 14.02
N ALA A 114 25.27 1.29 12.75
CA ALA A 114 26.10 0.82 11.64
C ALA A 114 27.56 1.30 11.77
N ILE A 115 27.78 2.57 12.12
CA ILE A 115 29.12 3.09 12.44
C ILE A 115 29.76 2.30 13.58
N SER A 116 29.02 2.09 14.68
CA SER A 116 29.55 1.34 15.82
C SER A 116 29.98 -0.08 15.44
N ILE A 117 29.23 -0.75 14.57
CA ILE A 117 29.60 -2.06 14.03
C ILE A 117 30.82 -1.95 13.10
N ALA A 118 30.83 -0.98 12.20
CA ALA A 118 31.92 -0.78 11.25
C ALA A 118 33.26 -0.57 11.97
N MET A 119 33.28 0.27 13.02
CA MET A 119 34.46 0.52 13.85
C MET A 119 34.88 -0.71 14.65
N ARG A 120 33.92 -1.41 15.26
CA ARG A 120 34.21 -2.57 16.14
C ARG A 120 34.69 -3.79 15.35
N GLU A 121 34.16 -4.00 14.16
CA GLU A 121 34.43 -5.17 13.32
C GLU A 121 35.42 -4.86 12.18
N GLU A 122 35.92 -3.61 12.09
CA GLU A 122 36.82 -3.11 11.05
C GLU A 122 36.37 -3.52 9.63
N THR A 123 35.10 -3.24 9.32
CA THR A 123 34.46 -3.72 8.08
C THR A 123 33.45 -2.72 7.53
N GLU A 124 33.21 -2.78 6.22
CA GLU A 124 32.14 -2.02 5.58
C GLU A 124 30.76 -2.56 5.98
N VAL A 125 29.85 -1.65 6.30
CA VAL A 125 28.49 -1.96 6.74
C VAL A 125 27.47 -1.32 5.80
N LYS A 126 26.54 -2.15 5.30
CA LYS A 126 25.37 -1.68 4.56
C LYS A 126 24.22 -1.37 5.51
N ILE A 127 23.65 -0.19 5.42
CA ILE A 127 22.38 0.15 6.08
C ILE A 127 21.26 -0.19 5.13
N ALA A 128 20.50 -1.24 5.46
CA ALA A 128 19.45 -1.74 4.59
C ALA A 128 18.06 -1.33 5.10
N LEU A 129 17.25 -0.75 4.21
CA LEU A 129 15.87 -0.36 4.50
C LEU A 129 14.93 -0.93 3.42
N GLY A 130 13.78 -1.42 3.85
CA GLY A 130 12.77 -2.05 2.98
C GLY A 130 11.84 -1.07 2.29
N VAL A 131 12.33 0.11 1.92
CA VAL A 131 11.54 1.18 1.27
C VAL A 131 11.26 0.82 -0.18
N HIS A 132 10.05 1.11 -0.65
CA HIS A 132 9.63 0.74 -2.00
C HIS A 132 8.80 1.83 -2.71
N SER A 133 8.51 1.65 -4.00
CA SER A 133 7.95 2.72 -4.84
C SER A 133 6.56 3.19 -4.40
N GLY A 134 5.76 2.29 -3.84
CA GLY A 134 4.46 2.61 -3.21
C GLY A 134 4.58 3.60 -2.05
N ASP A 135 5.68 3.58 -1.30
CA ASP A 135 5.89 4.52 -0.18
C ASP A 135 6.11 5.96 -0.67
N HIS A 136 6.67 6.17 -1.87
CA HIS A 136 7.03 7.50 -2.38
C HIS A 136 5.83 8.43 -2.58
N MET A 137 4.70 7.83 -2.97
CA MET A 137 3.44 8.54 -3.23
C MET A 137 2.81 9.06 -1.94
N ILE A 138 3.12 8.43 -0.81
CA ILE A 138 2.47 8.66 0.48
C ILE A 138 3.39 9.45 1.42
N TYR A 139 4.68 9.11 1.45
CA TYR A 139 5.63 9.56 2.46
C TYR A 139 6.80 10.33 1.82
N PRO A 140 6.91 11.66 2.08
CA PRO A 140 8.06 12.43 1.60
C PRO A 140 9.41 11.92 2.12
N ASP A 141 9.43 11.31 3.30
CA ASP A 141 10.60 10.73 3.97
C ASP A 141 10.92 9.29 3.53
N CYS A 142 10.24 8.79 2.49
CA CYS A 142 10.58 7.54 1.80
C CYS A 142 11.18 7.78 0.41
N ARG A 143 11.25 9.03 -0.07
CA ARG A 143 11.68 9.33 -1.44
C ARG A 143 13.19 9.20 -1.64
N PRO A 144 13.67 8.87 -2.84
CA PRO A 144 15.09 8.77 -3.14
C PRO A 144 15.87 10.03 -2.77
N GLU A 145 15.35 11.22 -3.11
CA GLU A 145 16.03 12.49 -2.85
C GLU A 145 16.18 12.79 -1.36
N PHE A 146 15.24 12.29 -0.54
CA PHE A 146 15.32 12.39 0.91
C PHE A 146 16.46 11.52 1.44
N TYR A 147 16.56 10.25 1.00
CA TYR A 147 17.63 9.36 1.44
C TYR A 147 19.02 9.80 0.97
N GLU A 148 19.14 10.34 -0.25
CA GLU A 148 20.39 10.95 -0.72
C GLU A 148 20.82 12.14 0.15
N SER A 149 19.86 13.02 0.49
CA SER A 149 20.11 14.16 1.38
C SER A 149 20.49 13.72 2.79
N LEU A 150 19.85 12.65 3.28
CA LEU A 150 20.08 12.10 4.60
C LEU A 150 21.45 11.41 4.69
N GLU A 151 21.83 10.61 3.70
CA GLU A 151 23.15 9.97 3.61
C GLU A 151 24.26 11.03 3.59
N LYS A 152 24.08 12.10 2.80
CA LYS A 152 25.02 13.22 2.79
C LYS A 152 25.14 13.92 4.14
N SER A 153 24.02 14.12 4.84
CA SER A 153 24.02 14.71 6.19
C SER A 153 24.78 13.83 7.18
N PHE A 154 24.52 12.53 7.14
CA PHE A 154 25.16 11.55 8.01
C PHE A 154 26.66 11.41 7.75
N SER A 155 27.09 11.46 6.48
CA SER A 155 28.50 11.36 6.12
C SER A 155 29.30 12.60 6.52
N LEU A 156 28.71 13.80 6.43
CA LEU A 156 29.32 15.05 6.90
C LEU A 156 29.41 15.13 8.44
N GLY A 157 28.45 14.55 9.14
CA GLY A 157 28.31 14.68 10.59
C GLY A 157 29.16 13.70 11.42
N ASN A 158 29.80 12.70 10.80
CA ASN A 158 30.47 11.61 11.52
C ASN A 158 31.83 11.28 10.93
N TRP A 159 32.79 10.97 11.80
CA TRP A 159 34.07 10.39 11.41
C TRP A 159 33.89 8.95 10.90
N GLU A 160 34.76 8.50 9.99
CA GLU A 160 34.76 7.13 9.44
C GLU A 160 33.45 6.74 8.73
N SER A 161 32.72 7.73 8.21
CA SER A 161 31.47 7.52 7.46
C SER A 161 31.66 6.77 6.14
N ASP A 162 32.87 6.74 5.59
CA ASP A 162 33.21 6.02 4.35
C ASP A 162 32.95 4.51 4.44
N ASN A 163 32.92 3.95 5.64
CA ASN A 163 32.67 2.52 5.87
C ASN A 163 31.18 2.17 5.94
N VAL A 164 30.27 3.15 5.77
CA VAL A 164 28.83 2.97 5.91
C VAL A 164 28.10 3.52 4.70
N THR A 165 27.25 2.71 4.08
CA THR A 165 26.50 3.11 2.86
C THR A 165 25.06 2.61 2.90
N LEU A 166 24.14 3.39 2.34
CA LEU A 166 22.74 2.97 2.20
C LEU A 166 22.60 1.82 1.17
N TYR A 167 21.68 0.92 1.44
CA TYR A 167 21.30 -0.19 0.56
C TYR A 167 19.78 -0.31 0.47
N LEU A 168 19.22 0.21 -0.63
CA LEU A 168 17.78 0.35 -0.84
C LEU A 168 17.33 -0.44 -2.08
N PRO A 169 17.39 -1.79 -2.05
CA PRO A 169 17.20 -2.62 -3.25
C PRO A 169 15.79 -2.57 -3.84
N TYR A 170 14.81 -2.07 -3.07
CA TYR A 170 13.40 -2.07 -3.44
C TYR A 170 12.84 -0.69 -3.76
N ILE A 171 13.66 0.38 -3.71
CA ILE A 171 13.17 1.76 -3.81
C ILE A 171 12.35 2.04 -5.08
N GLU A 172 12.73 1.43 -6.21
CA GLU A 172 11.99 1.51 -7.50
C GLU A 172 11.18 0.23 -7.80
N LYS A 173 10.84 -0.56 -6.78
CA LYS A 173 10.17 -1.86 -6.92
C LYS A 173 8.84 -1.86 -6.19
N ASP A 174 7.95 -2.72 -6.64
CA ASP A 174 6.64 -2.95 -6.03
C ASP A 174 6.66 -4.15 -5.09
N LYS A 175 5.52 -4.38 -4.42
CA LYS A 175 5.34 -5.49 -3.48
C LYS A 175 5.39 -6.87 -4.17
N GLU A 176 4.97 -6.96 -5.43
CA GLU A 176 5.09 -8.21 -6.20
C GLU A 176 6.57 -8.60 -6.33
N PHE A 177 7.43 -7.64 -6.71
CA PHE A 177 8.86 -7.87 -6.82
C PHE A 177 9.47 -8.34 -5.49
N ILE A 178 9.11 -7.71 -4.38
CA ILE A 178 9.59 -8.10 -3.04
C ILE A 178 9.28 -9.57 -2.75
N LEU A 179 8.05 -10.01 -3.03
CA LEU A 179 7.66 -11.41 -2.80
C LEU A 179 8.37 -12.39 -3.74
N ARG A 180 8.57 -12.00 -5.02
CA ARG A 180 9.35 -12.82 -5.97
C ARG A 180 10.81 -12.95 -5.55
N ASP A 181 11.43 -11.86 -5.08
CA ASP A 181 12.80 -11.87 -4.57
C ASP A 181 12.91 -12.72 -3.29
N ALA A 182 11.91 -12.62 -2.41
CA ALA A 182 11.85 -13.44 -1.20
C ALA A 182 11.65 -14.92 -1.51
N LEU A 183 10.86 -15.31 -2.53
CA LEU A 183 10.75 -16.70 -2.98
C LEU A 183 12.11 -17.29 -3.39
N ILE A 184 12.89 -16.52 -4.17
CA ILE A 184 14.24 -16.91 -4.58
C ILE A 184 15.15 -17.02 -3.36
N SER A 185 15.05 -16.07 -2.45
CA SER A 185 15.88 -15.99 -1.24
C SER A 185 15.59 -17.14 -0.27
N CYS A 186 14.32 -17.40 0.05
CA CYS A 186 13.93 -18.53 0.89
C CYS A 186 14.39 -19.87 0.30
N LYS A 187 14.30 -20.03 -1.02
CA LYS A 187 14.82 -21.23 -1.71
C LYS A 187 16.33 -21.38 -1.56
N LYS A 188 17.11 -20.30 -1.69
CA LYS A 188 18.57 -20.33 -1.48
C LYS A 188 18.93 -20.68 -0.03
N LEU A 189 18.15 -20.19 0.92
CA LEU A 189 18.33 -20.41 2.36
C LEU A 189 17.84 -21.78 2.83
N GLY A 190 17.05 -22.50 2.01
CA GLY A 190 16.46 -23.79 2.39
C GLY A 190 15.36 -23.66 3.45
N ILE A 191 14.67 -22.53 3.51
CA ILE A 191 13.59 -22.25 4.48
C ILE A 191 12.24 -22.16 3.78
N ASP A 192 11.17 -22.37 4.53
CA ASP A 192 9.81 -22.34 4.02
C ASP A 192 9.27 -20.91 3.91
N PHE A 193 8.90 -20.52 2.70
CA PHE A 193 8.39 -19.17 2.41
C PHE A 193 7.08 -18.89 3.13
N ASP A 194 6.13 -19.84 3.14
CA ASP A 194 4.80 -19.60 3.71
C ASP A 194 4.89 -19.42 5.22
N THR A 195 5.76 -20.17 5.91
CA THR A 195 6.04 -19.99 7.34
C THR A 195 6.64 -18.61 7.65
N VAL A 196 7.60 -18.14 6.84
CA VAL A 196 8.21 -16.81 7.02
C VAL A 196 7.17 -15.71 6.87
N PHE A 197 6.33 -15.78 5.83
CA PHE A 197 5.35 -14.73 5.55
C PHE A 197 4.06 -14.85 6.37
N ALA A 198 3.73 -16.01 6.94
CA ALA A 198 2.70 -16.17 7.98
C ALA A 198 3.07 -15.41 9.26
N ASN A 199 4.37 -15.28 9.52
CA ASN A 199 4.93 -14.56 10.66
C ASN A 199 5.16 -13.07 10.36
N THR A 200 4.34 -12.45 9.51
CA THR A 200 4.42 -11.02 9.23
C THR A 200 3.12 -10.30 9.55
N ASN A 201 3.20 -8.99 9.81
CA ASN A 201 2.03 -8.12 9.90
C ASN A 201 2.15 -6.94 8.93
N THR A 202 1.14 -6.75 8.10
CA THR A 202 1.05 -5.59 7.20
C THR A 202 -0.16 -4.71 7.52
N SER A 203 -1.16 -5.24 8.21
CA SER A 203 -2.39 -4.53 8.51
C SER A 203 -2.17 -3.44 9.56
N TYR A 204 -2.69 -2.24 9.28
CA TYR A 204 -2.73 -1.14 10.24
C TYR A 204 -3.93 -1.20 11.19
N ASN A 205 -4.93 -2.04 10.88
CA ASN A 205 -6.17 -2.20 11.62
C ASN A 205 -6.48 -3.69 11.93
N PRO A 206 -5.55 -4.44 12.54
CA PRO A 206 -5.84 -5.82 12.90
C PRO A 206 -6.96 -5.90 13.95
N ASP A 207 -7.73 -6.99 13.91
CA ASP A 207 -8.72 -7.29 14.96
C ASP A 207 -8.06 -7.65 16.30
N GLU A 208 -8.85 -7.91 17.33
CA GLU A 208 -8.36 -8.27 18.67
C GLU A 208 -7.48 -9.54 18.68
N ASN A 209 -7.60 -10.39 17.67
CA ASN A 209 -6.80 -11.61 17.50
C ASN A 209 -5.60 -11.41 16.55
N GLY A 210 -5.38 -10.19 16.08
CA GLY A 210 -4.28 -9.87 15.16
C GLY A 210 -4.55 -10.22 13.69
N ARG A 211 -5.81 -10.48 13.31
CA ARG A 211 -6.18 -10.83 11.94
C ARG A 211 -6.41 -9.58 11.10
N SER A 212 -5.98 -9.63 9.84
CA SER A 212 -6.16 -8.53 8.91
C SER A 212 -7.61 -8.40 8.45
N SER A 213 -8.10 -7.16 8.35
CA SER A 213 -9.43 -6.86 7.80
C SER A 213 -9.54 -7.18 6.30
N GLY A 214 -8.43 -7.10 5.56
CA GLY A 214 -8.39 -7.25 4.11
C GLY A 214 -8.85 -6.02 3.33
N THR A 215 -9.17 -4.91 4.01
CA THR A 215 -9.79 -3.72 3.39
C THR A 215 -8.95 -2.45 3.47
N SER A 216 -7.93 -2.41 4.33
CA SER A 216 -7.01 -1.28 4.38
C SER A 216 -6.12 -1.22 3.12
N GLY A 217 -5.57 -0.04 2.79
CA GLY A 217 -4.67 0.10 1.65
C GLY A 217 -3.49 -0.87 1.67
N ALA A 218 -2.87 -1.04 2.85
CA ALA A 218 -1.76 -1.97 3.05
C ALA A 218 -2.18 -3.45 2.87
N ASP A 219 -3.39 -3.80 3.32
CA ASP A 219 -3.93 -5.14 3.13
C ASP A 219 -4.20 -5.43 1.65
N VAL A 220 -4.83 -4.49 0.94
CA VAL A 220 -5.15 -4.61 -0.49
C VAL A 220 -3.88 -4.80 -1.32
N GLU A 221 -2.84 -3.98 -1.10
CA GLU A 221 -1.59 -4.13 -1.85
C GLU A 221 -0.92 -5.48 -1.61
N ARG A 222 -0.93 -5.95 -0.35
CA ARG A 222 -0.38 -7.25 0.00
C ARG A 222 -1.15 -8.39 -0.66
N ILE A 223 -2.48 -8.38 -0.58
CA ILE A 223 -3.36 -9.39 -1.19
C ILE A 223 -3.08 -9.48 -2.70
N LEU A 224 -3.03 -8.33 -3.38
CA LEU A 224 -2.76 -8.25 -4.82
C LEU A 224 -1.36 -8.77 -5.16
N ALA A 225 -0.35 -8.46 -4.35
CA ALA A 225 1.01 -8.95 -4.55
C ALA A 225 1.10 -10.48 -4.43
N PHE A 226 0.45 -11.09 -3.42
CA PHE A 226 0.37 -12.54 -3.29
C PHE A 226 -0.38 -13.18 -4.46
N HIS A 227 -1.49 -12.57 -4.88
CA HIS A 227 -2.23 -13.03 -6.05
C HIS A 227 -1.39 -12.99 -7.34
N ALA A 228 -0.61 -11.93 -7.55
CA ALA A 228 0.24 -11.75 -8.73
C ALA A 228 1.35 -12.81 -8.84
N ILE A 229 1.83 -13.34 -7.72
CA ILE A 229 2.77 -14.48 -7.69
C ILE A 229 2.07 -15.85 -7.75
N GLY A 230 0.74 -15.88 -7.90
CA GLY A 230 -0.06 -17.10 -7.99
C GLY A 230 -0.18 -17.86 -6.66
N ARG A 231 -0.12 -17.15 -5.53
CA ARG A 231 -0.19 -17.75 -4.19
C ARG A 231 -1.32 -17.14 -3.36
N LYS A 232 -1.86 -17.94 -2.45
CA LYS A 232 -2.69 -17.45 -1.34
C LYS A 232 -1.76 -16.89 -0.28
N ASP A 233 -2.12 -15.73 0.28
CA ASP A 233 -1.37 -15.15 1.38
C ASP A 233 -1.49 -16.02 2.64
N PRO A 234 -0.38 -16.39 3.30
CA PRO A 234 -0.39 -17.26 4.47
C PRO A 234 -0.84 -16.58 5.77
N VAL A 235 -1.08 -15.27 5.79
CA VAL A 235 -1.64 -14.60 6.98
C VAL A 235 -3.12 -14.92 7.16
N GLU A 236 -3.59 -14.78 8.40
CA GLU A 236 -5.01 -14.96 8.72
C GLU A 236 -5.79 -13.65 8.51
N TYR A 237 -6.88 -13.75 7.76
CA TYR A 237 -7.84 -12.67 7.54
C TYR A 237 -9.11 -12.90 8.33
N VAL A 238 -9.84 -11.81 8.59
CA VAL A 238 -11.18 -11.88 9.21
C VAL A 238 -12.19 -12.61 8.31
N LYS A 239 -12.03 -12.48 6.98
CA LYS A 239 -12.87 -13.13 5.95
C LYS A 239 -12.07 -14.20 5.20
N SER A 240 -12.77 -14.97 4.37
CA SER A 240 -12.12 -15.95 3.48
C SER A 240 -11.15 -15.27 2.50
N TRP A 241 -10.15 -16.02 2.00
CA TRP A 241 -9.20 -15.52 1.01
C TRP A 241 -9.91 -15.05 -0.26
N GLU A 242 -10.93 -15.81 -0.68
CA GLU A 242 -11.72 -15.53 -1.87
C GLU A 242 -12.47 -14.20 -1.74
N GLU A 243 -13.01 -13.90 -0.56
CA GLU A 243 -13.69 -12.62 -0.29
C GLU A 243 -12.73 -11.44 -0.23
N VAL A 244 -11.61 -11.56 0.48
CA VAL A 244 -10.65 -10.45 0.58
C VAL A 244 -9.95 -10.19 -0.76
N LEU A 245 -9.67 -11.24 -1.54
CA LEU A 245 -9.11 -11.12 -2.89
C LEU A 245 -10.11 -10.44 -3.84
N ALA A 246 -11.37 -10.86 -3.83
CA ALA A 246 -12.40 -10.21 -4.64
C ALA A 246 -12.56 -8.73 -4.26
N GLY A 247 -12.52 -8.42 -2.95
CA GLY A 247 -12.52 -7.05 -2.44
C GLY A 247 -11.31 -6.25 -2.93
N ALA A 248 -10.10 -6.79 -2.81
CA ALA A 248 -8.87 -6.14 -3.25
C ALA A 248 -8.86 -5.86 -4.75
N ILE A 249 -9.28 -6.82 -5.59
CA ILE A 249 -9.41 -6.65 -7.04
C ILE A 249 -10.43 -5.56 -7.39
N LYS A 250 -11.60 -5.56 -6.72
CA LYS A 250 -12.63 -4.54 -6.92
C LYS A 250 -12.10 -3.15 -6.55
N THR A 251 -11.38 -3.05 -5.45
CA THR A 251 -10.76 -1.82 -4.97
C THR A 251 -9.69 -1.30 -5.94
N GLN A 252 -8.83 -2.18 -6.47
CA GLN A 252 -7.85 -1.82 -7.50
C GLN A 252 -8.53 -1.33 -8.79
N LEU A 253 -9.56 -2.04 -9.26
CA LEU A 253 -10.31 -1.64 -10.45
C LEU A 253 -10.98 -0.27 -10.26
N LYS A 254 -11.57 -0.02 -9.09
CA LYS A 254 -12.17 1.28 -8.75
C LYS A 254 -11.13 2.40 -8.86
N TYR A 255 -9.92 2.20 -8.32
CA TYR A 255 -8.84 3.18 -8.40
C TYR A 255 -8.41 3.42 -9.86
N TYR A 256 -8.12 2.35 -10.60
CA TYR A 256 -7.73 2.42 -12.01
C TYR A 256 -8.74 3.23 -12.85
N VAL A 257 -10.04 2.96 -12.67
CA VAL A 257 -11.07 3.69 -13.42
C VAL A 257 -11.22 5.12 -12.92
N MET A 258 -11.41 5.33 -11.62
CA MET A 258 -11.82 6.62 -11.08
C MET A 258 -10.68 7.65 -10.96
N LYS A 259 -9.43 7.20 -10.80
CA LYS A 259 -8.27 8.07 -10.59
C LYS A 259 -7.29 8.06 -11.77
N GLU A 260 -7.15 6.95 -12.48
CA GLU A 260 -6.24 6.82 -13.63
C GLU A 260 -6.95 6.92 -14.99
N ASN A 261 -8.23 7.34 -14.99
CA ASN A 261 -9.07 7.49 -16.18
C ASN A 261 -9.19 6.19 -17.00
N GLY A 262 -9.09 5.04 -16.32
CA GLY A 262 -9.30 3.73 -16.91
C GLY A 262 -10.75 3.50 -17.33
N THR A 263 -11.00 2.37 -17.98
CA THR A 263 -12.35 1.94 -18.34
C THR A 263 -12.53 0.47 -17.99
N GLU A 264 -13.64 0.12 -17.35
CA GLU A 264 -14.01 -1.26 -17.09
C GLU A 264 -14.16 -2.04 -18.40
N ARG A 265 -14.00 -3.35 -18.36
CA ARG A 265 -14.29 -4.17 -19.54
C ARG A 265 -15.80 -4.09 -19.85
N PRO A 266 -16.18 -4.03 -21.14
CA PRO A 266 -17.59 -4.03 -21.50
C PRO A 266 -18.26 -5.33 -21.06
N PHE A 267 -19.53 -5.23 -20.67
CA PHE A 267 -20.42 -6.32 -20.23
C PHE A 267 -20.02 -7.01 -18.92
N THR A 268 -19.05 -6.47 -18.16
CA THR A 268 -18.65 -7.05 -16.86
C THR A 268 -19.19 -6.28 -15.66
N GLY A 269 -19.63 -5.04 -15.85
CA GLY A 269 -20.06 -4.17 -14.77
C GLY A 269 -21.41 -4.55 -14.16
N GLU A 270 -21.56 -4.34 -12.85
CA GLU A 270 -22.77 -4.66 -12.09
C GLU A 270 -24.03 -3.97 -12.64
N TYR A 271 -23.89 -2.73 -13.12
CA TYR A 271 -25.03 -1.88 -13.47
C TYR A 271 -25.35 -1.82 -14.96
N ASP A 272 -24.60 -2.52 -15.82
CA ASP A 272 -24.87 -2.61 -17.27
C ASP A 272 -26.33 -3.06 -17.52
N LYS A 273 -26.69 -4.24 -16.99
CA LYS A 273 -28.02 -4.85 -17.14
C LYS A 273 -28.97 -4.62 -15.95
N HIS A 274 -28.67 -3.64 -15.12
CA HIS A 274 -29.48 -3.29 -13.96
C HIS A 274 -30.53 -2.22 -14.33
N PHE A 275 -31.82 -2.47 -14.12
CA PHE A 275 -32.93 -1.57 -14.48
C PHE A 275 -33.98 -1.45 -13.37
N LYS A 276 -33.58 -1.58 -12.11
CA LYS A 276 -34.48 -1.32 -10.98
C LYS A 276 -34.69 0.19 -10.79
N ASP A 277 -35.84 0.56 -10.25
CA ASP A 277 -36.19 1.94 -9.96
C ASP A 277 -35.39 2.47 -8.76
N GLY A 278 -34.77 3.64 -8.92
CA GLY A 278 -33.90 4.25 -7.91
C GLY A 278 -32.87 5.22 -8.47
N ILE A 279 -31.87 5.53 -7.65
CA ILE A 279 -30.85 6.54 -7.92
C ILE A 279 -29.47 5.91 -7.97
N TYR A 280 -28.68 6.29 -8.99
CA TYR A 280 -27.27 5.98 -9.12
C TYR A 280 -26.44 7.16 -8.63
N TYR A 281 -25.54 6.89 -7.70
CA TYR A 281 -24.69 7.91 -7.08
C TYR A 281 -23.21 7.54 -7.20
N CYS A 282 -22.35 8.55 -7.14
CA CYS A 282 -20.90 8.40 -7.21
C CYS A 282 -20.41 7.47 -6.10
N ALA A 283 -19.72 6.38 -6.48
CA ALA A 283 -19.17 5.40 -5.56
C ALA A 283 -18.06 5.95 -4.66
N GLU A 284 -17.53 7.14 -4.96
CA GLU A 284 -16.50 7.81 -4.15
C GLU A 284 -17.10 8.78 -3.14
N CYS A 285 -17.84 9.78 -3.60
CA CYS A 285 -18.28 10.90 -2.76
C CYS A 285 -19.78 10.92 -2.44
N GLY A 286 -20.54 9.89 -2.88
CA GLY A 286 -21.97 9.79 -2.58
C GLY A 286 -22.88 10.73 -3.37
N LYS A 287 -22.35 11.55 -4.30
CA LYS A 287 -23.14 12.52 -5.05
C LYS A 287 -24.11 11.81 -6.00
N ASN A 288 -25.38 12.20 -6.01
CA ASN A 288 -26.37 11.70 -6.95
C ASN A 288 -25.99 12.11 -8.39
N LEU A 289 -26.00 11.15 -9.31
CA LEU A 289 -25.55 11.35 -10.69
C LEU A 289 -26.67 11.12 -11.70
N PHE A 290 -27.38 10.00 -11.57
CA PHE A 290 -28.39 9.57 -12.56
C PHE A 290 -29.60 8.93 -11.86
N THR A 291 -30.76 9.01 -12.52
CA THR A 291 -31.97 8.27 -12.11
C THR A 291 -32.14 7.02 -12.95
N SER A 292 -32.91 6.05 -12.46
CA SER A 292 -33.33 4.89 -13.26
C SER A 292 -34.16 5.29 -14.49
N GLU A 293 -34.94 6.38 -14.40
CA GLU A 293 -35.77 6.90 -15.49
C GLU A 293 -34.95 7.30 -16.73
N SER A 294 -33.74 7.85 -16.53
CA SER A 294 -32.86 8.21 -17.64
C SER A 294 -32.01 7.02 -18.12
N LYS A 295 -32.04 5.88 -17.44
CA LYS A 295 -31.26 4.70 -17.82
C LYS A 295 -31.93 3.97 -18.98
N PHE A 296 -31.14 3.55 -19.98
CA PHE A 296 -31.63 2.77 -21.11
C PHE A 296 -30.62 1.70 -21.57
N ASP A 297 -31.10 0.71 -22.30
CA ASP A 297 -30.23 -0.30 -22.93
C ASP A 297 -29.68 0.24 -24.25
N SER A 298 -28.39 0.57 -24.26
CA SER A 298 -27.68 1.02 -25.47
C SER A 298 -26.91 -0.09 -26.17
N GLY A 299 -26.79 -1.28 -25.54
CA GLY A 299 -25.93 -2.37 -26.01
C GLY A 299 -24.41 -2.06 -25.97
N CYS A 300 -23.99 -0.94 -25.35
CA CYS A 300 -22.57 -0.57 -25.32
C CYS A 300 -21.74 -1.40 -24.34
N GLY A 301 -22.36 -2.11 -23.40
CA GLY A 301 -21.70 -2.93 -22.38
C GLY A 301 -21.35 -2.18 -21.10
N TRP A 302 -21.90 -0.98 -20.92
CA TRP A 302 -21.82 -0.20 -19.69
C TRP A 302 -23.18 0.43 -19.40
N PRO A 303 -23.51 0.78 -18.15
CA PRO A 303 -24.72 1.51 -17.84
C PRO A 303 -24.76 2.81 -18.66
N ALA A 304 -25.87 2.99 -19.36
CA ALA A 304 -26.11 4.11 -20.25
C ALA A 304 -27.28 4.96 -19.75
N PHE A 305 -27.08 6.28 -19.72
CA PHE A 305 -28.09 7.25 -19.30
C PHE A 305 -28.28 8.33 -20.36
N SER A 306 -29.52 8.78 -20.55
CA SER A 306 -29.85 9.82 -21.54
C SER A 306 -29.57 11.22 -21.03
N GLU A 307 -29.60 11.40 -19.71
CA GLU A 307 -29.35 12.67 -19.03
C GLU A 307 -28.87 12.45 -17.59
N GLU A 308 -28.11 13.42 -17.09
CA GLU A 308 -27.72 13.53 -15.68
C GLU A 308 -28.82 14.17 -14.84
N MET A 309 -28.79 13.96 -13.52
CA MET A 309 -29.64 14.70 -12.61
C MET A 309 -29.30 16.20 -12.61
N LYS A 310 -30.31 17.06 -12.48
CA LYS A 310 -30.13 18.53 -12.57
C LYS A 310 -29.09 19.11 -11.60
N ASP A 311 -28.90 18.48 -10.45
CA ASP A 311 -27.95 18.84 -9.40
C ASP A 311 -26.63 18.07 -9.46
N ALA A 312 -26.52 17.06 -10.33
CA ALA A 312 -25.29 16.29 -10.55
C ALA A 312 -24.16 17.21 -11.04
N ASN A 313 -24.46 18.13 -11.96
CA ASN A 313 -23.49 19.07 -12.55
C ASN A 313 -22.22 18.33 -13.01
N ILE A 314 -22.34 17.32 -13.87
CA ILE A 314 -21.20 16.50 -14.27
C ILE A 314 -20.24 17.33 -15.11
N ILE A 315 -18.94 17.26 -14.78
CA ILE A 315 -17.90 17.99 -15.50
C ILE A 315 -17.65 17.26 -16.82
N GLN A 316 -17.63 18.02 -17.92
CA GLN A 316 -17.36 17.54 -19.26
C GLN A 316 -16.01 18.06 -19.74
N LEU A 317 -15.09 17.16 -20.09
CA LEU A 317 -13.75 17.48 -20.57
C LEU A 317 -13.54 16.87 -21.95
N GLU A 318 -12.90 17.61 -22.86
CA GLU A 318 -12.56 17.08 -24.18
C GLU A 318 -11.45 16.02 -24.04
N ASP A 319 -11.70 14.80 -24.50
CA ASP A 319 -10.77 13.68 -24.48
C ASP A 319 -10.34 13.33 -25.91
N ARG A 320 -9.05 13.59 -26.19
CA ARG A 320 -8.39 13.27 -27.47
C ARG A 320 -7.43 12.07 -27.39
N SER A 321 -7.46 11.33 -26.28
CA SER A 321 -6.60 10.16 -26.07
C SER A 321 -6.94 9.03 -27.05
N HIS A 322 -5.98 8.13 -27.27
CA HIS A 322 -6.12 6.95 -28.14
C HIS A 322 -6.59 7.25 -29.59
N GLY A 323 -6.39 8.48 -30.08
CA GLY A 323 -6.80 8.89 -31.42
C GLY A 323 -8.32 9.03 -31.60
N MET A 324 -9.08 9.05 -30.51
CA MET A 324 -10.53 9.25 -30.52
C MET A 324 -10.86 10.69 -30.10
N SER A 325 -12.04 11.19 -30.48
CA SER A 325 -12.58 12.46 -29.98
C SER A 325 -13.82 12.16 -29.17
N ARG A 326 -13.71 12.22 -27.84
CA ARG A 326 -14.80 11.93 -26.89
C ARG A 326 -14.93 13.05 -25.88
N ILE A 327 -16.00 13.02 -25.10
CA ILE A 327 -16.17 13.90 -23.94
C ILE A 327 -16.03 13.03 -22.70
N GLU A 328 -14.95 13.18 -21.95
CA GLU A 328 -14.81 12.59 -20.63
C GLU A 328 -15.84 13.23 -19.69
N VAL A 329 -16.47 12.40 -18.86
CA VAL A 329 -17.36 12.87 -17.80
C VAL A 329 -16.77 12.56 -16.43
N ARG A 330 -16.74 13.58 -15.55
CA ARG A 330 -16.21 13.50 -14.19
C ARG A 330 -17.23 13.96 -13.15
N CYS A 331 -17.19 13.34 -11.98
CA CYS A 331 -18.03 13.76 -10.86
C CYS A 331 -17.59 15.14 -10.36
N SER A 332 -18.48 16.13 -10.34
CA SER A 332 -18.14 17.47 -9.83
C SER A 332 -17.90 17.54 -8.31
N GLY A 333 -18.27 16.50 -7.56
CA GLY A 333 -18.02 16.45 -6.12
C GLY A 333 -16.59 16.05 -5.74
N CYS A 334 -15.93 15.22 -6.55
CA CYS A 334 -14.62 14.64 -6.21
C CYS A 334 -13.66 14.52 -7.40
N ASP A 335 -14.02 15.10 -8.54
CA ASP A 335 -13.27 15.07 -9.80
C ASP A 335 -12.92 13.66 -10.32
N SER A 336 -13.61 12.63 -9.83
CA SER A 336 -13.34 11.24 -10.24
C SER A 336 -13.90 10.98 -11.64
N HIS A 337 -13.12 10.26 -12.44
CA HIS A 337 -13.54 9.78 -13.75
C HIS A 337 -14.75 8.85 -13.64
N LEU A 338 -15.78 9.10 -14.44
CA LEU A 338 -17.00 8.29 -14.49
C LEU A 338 -17.09 7.48 -15.78
N GLY A 339 -16.70 8.07 -16.91
CA GLY A 339 -16.81 7.47 -18.23
C GLY A 339 -16.81 8.53 -19.32
N HIS A 340 -17.65 8.35 -20.34
CA HIS A 340 -17.72 9.26 -21.47
C HIS A 340 -19.15 9.62 -21.89
N LEU A 341 -19.33 10.84 -22.37
CA LEU A 341 -20.54 11.33 -23.02
C LEU A 341 -20.37 11.29 -24.54
N PHE A 342 -21.37 10.74 -25.21
CA PHE A 342 -21.48 10.71 -26.67
C PHE A 342 -22.73 11.49 -27.12
N HIS A 343 -22.56 12.34 -28.13
CA HIS A 343 -23.66 13.02 -28.81
C HIS A 343 -24.06 12.21 -30.03
N GLU A 344 -25.20 11.54 -29.96
CA GLU A 344 -25.72 10.68 -31.02
C GLU A 344 -26.96 11.33 -31.68
N LEU A 345 -27.36 10.85 -32.86
CA LEU A 345 -28.53 11.36 -33.57
C LEU A 345 -29.83 11.29 -32.74
N ARG A 346 -29.89 10.35 -31.79
CA ARG A 346 -31.04 10.10 -30.92
C ARG A 346 -30.96 10.82 -29.57
N GLY A 347 -29.93 11.64 -29.35
CA GLY A 347 -29.71 12.38 -28.11
C GLY A 347 -28.36 12.09 -27.48
N GLN A 348 -28.24 12.46 -26.20
CA GLN A 348 -27.05 12.23 -25.41
C GLN A 348 -27.02 10.79 -24.87
N ARG A 349 -25.81 10.23 -24.79
CA ARG A 349 -25.56 8.94 -24.13
C ARG A 349 -24.36 9.07 -23.20
N TYR A 350 -24.66 9.10 -21.90
CA TYR A 350 -23.67 8.95 -20.83
C TYR A 350 -23.35 7.46 -20.69
N CYS A 351 -22.16 7.05 -21.09
CA CYS A 351 -21.65 5.70 -20.98
C CYS A 351 -20.72 5.63 -19.77
N ILE A 352 -21.21 5.07 -18.67
CA ILE A 352 -20.58 5.21 -17.35
C ILE A 352 -20.03 3.88 -16.87
N ASN A 353 -18.87 3.87 -16.22
CA ASN A 353 -18.36 2.67 -15.58
C ASN A 353 -19.25 2.30 -14.37
N SER A 354 -19.69 1.05 -14.28
CA SER A 354 -20.44 0.54 -13.13
C SER A 354 -19.69 0.68 -11.82
N ILE A 355 -18.36 0.48 -11.81
CA ILE A 355 -17.52 0.59 -10.61
C ILE A 355 -17.50 2.01 -10.03
N CYS A 356 -17.85 3.02 -10.83
CA CYS A 356 -17.97 4.41 -10.40
C CYS A 356 -19.32 4.72 -9.77
N LEU A 357 -20.27 3.79 -9.80
CA LEU A 357 -21.64 3.95 -9.32
C LEU A 357 -21.89 3.05 -8.11
N ASN A 358 -22.78 3.52 -7.26
CA ASN A 358 -23.55 2.70 -6.33
C ASN A 358 -25.03 2.99 -6.59
N PHE A 359 -25.91 2.12 -6.11
CA PHE A 359 -27.35 2.23 -6.35
C PHE A 359 -28.16 2.13 -5.04
N VAL A 360 -29.12 3.03 -4.89
CA VAL A 360 -30.17 2.95 -3.85
C VAL A 360 -31.51 2.81 -4.56
N GLY A 361 -32.21 1.70 -4.29
CA GLY A 361 -33.57 1.47 -4.77
C GLY A 361 -34.59 2.27 -3.97
N GLU A 362 -35.73 2.56 -4.59
CA GLU A 362 -36.87 3.22 -3.94
C GLU A 362 -37.59 2.36 -2.89
#